data_AF-A0A9X8SCS2-F1
#
_entry.id   AF-A0A9X8SCS2-F1
#
_cell.length_a   1.000
_cell.length_b   1.000
_cell.length_c   1.000
_cell.angle_alpha   90.00
_cell.angle_beta   90.00
_cell.angle_gamma   90.00
#
_symmetry.space_group_name_H-M   'P 1'
#
loop_
_entity.id
_entity.type
_entity.pdbx_description
1 polymer ?
#
loop_
_entity_poly.entity_id
_entity_poly.type
_entity_poly.pdbx_seq_one_letter_code
_entity_poly.pdbx_strand_id
1 'polypeptide(L)' 'MRKSFGYWFYKQTKDVAMLQEILNHSTLQITLKYIGINKEEKDNVLDTLLI' A
#
# COMPACT_ATOMS: atom_id res chain seq x y z
N MET A 1 -10.47 1.25 9.35
CA MET A 1 -11.25 1.71 8.17
C MET A 1 -10.40 2.47 7.15
N ARG A 2 -9.73 3.58 7.47
CA ARG A 2 -8.87 4.33 6.50
C ARG A 2 -7.77 3.49 5.86
N LYS A 3 -7.06 2.68 6.67
CA LYS A 3 -6.03 1.75 6.18
C LYS A 3 -6.59 0.69 5.22
N SER A 4 -7.68 0.04 5.59
CA SER A 4 -8.34 -0.99 4.77
C SER A 4 -8.88 -0.40 3.47
N PHE A 5 -9.52 0.77 3.53
CA PHE A 5 -9.94 1.53 2.34
C PHE A 5 -8.75 1.82 1.44
N GLY A 6 -7.67 2.40 1.98
CA GLY A 6 -6.50 2.75 1.19
C GLY A 6 -5.82 1.53 0.56
N TYR A 7 -5.80 0.40 1.26
CA TYR A 7 -5.32 -0.87 0.71
C TYR A 7 -6.13 -1.28 -0.52
N TRP A 8 -7.45 -1.39 -0.40
CA TRP A 8 -8.32 -1.81 -1.50
C TRP A 8 -8.36 -0.81 -2.65
N PHE A 9 -8.42 0.49 -2.33
CA PHE A 9 -8.33 1.56 -3.31
C PHE A 9 -7.05 1.41 -4.15
N TYR A 10 -5.88 1.30 -3.50
CA TYR A 10 -4.62 1.15 -4.21
C TYR A 10 -4.52 -0.17 -4.98
N LYS A 11 -5.07 -1.28 -4.47
CA LYS A 11 -5.09 -2.55 -5.21
C LYS A 11 -5.92 -2.44 -6.50
N GLN A 12 -6.98 -1.65 -6.51
CA GLN A 12 -7.85 -1.46 -7.67
C GLN A 12 -7.34 -0.40 -8.66
N THR A 13 -6.88 0.74 -8.17
CA THR A 13 -6.53 1.91 -9.02
C THR A 13 -5.04 2.02 -9.30
N LYS A 14 -4.18 1.49 -8.42
CA LYS A 14 -2.73 1.72 -8.39
C LYS A 14 -2.33 3.20 -8.30
N ASP A 15 -3.27 4.09 -7.97
CA ASP A 15 -3.03 5.53 -7.86
C ASP A 15 -2.66 5.91 -6.42
N VAL A 16 -1.37 5.92 -6.13
CA VAL A 16 -0.85 6.32 -4.81
C VAL A 16 -0.88 7.83 -4.60
N ALA A 17 -0.88 8.64 -5.66
CA ALA A 17 -0.88 10.10 -5.56
C ALA A 17 -2.25 10.61 -5.09
N MET A 18 -3.32 10.15 -5.73
CA MET A 18 -4.68 10.44 -5.29
C MET A 18 -4.93 9.92 -3.87
N LEU A 19 -4.42 8.73 -3.55
CA LEU A 19 -4.57 8.18 -2.20
C LEU A 19 -3.79 8.98 -1.14
N GLN A 20 -2.64 9.55 -1.49
CA GLN A 20 -1.87 10.43 -0.61
C GLN A 20 -2.68 11.68 -0.25
N GLU A 21 -3.35 12.30 -1.21
CA GLU A 21 -4.21 13.48 -0.98
C GLU A 21 -5.40 13.11 -0.09
N ILE A 22 -6.10 12.01 -0.38
CA ILE A 22 -7.26 11.53 0.41
C ILE A 22 -6.87 11.24 1.87
N LEU A 23 -5.67 10.69 2.09
CA LEU A 23 -5.16 10.36 3.42
C LEU A 23 -4.41 11.51 4.09
N ASN A 24 -4.17 12.62 3.37
CA ASN A 24 -3.39 13.78 3.82
C ASN A 24 -2.00 13.40 4.35
N HIS A 25 -1.29 12.55 3.61
CA HIS A 25 0.09 12.17 3.92
C HIS A 25 1.08 13.10 3.21
N SER A 26 2.24 13.29 3.83
CA SER A 26 3.28 14.17 3.27
C SER A 26 4.07 13.55 2.11
N THR A 27 4.11 12.22 2.01
CA THR A 27 4.82 11.51 0.93
C THR A 27 4.12 10.21 0.54
N LEU A 28 4.35 9.77 -0.70
CA LEU A 28 3.84 8.49 -1.23
C LEU A 28 4.33 7.29 -0.44
N GLN A 29 5.59 7.35 0.05
CA GLN A 29 6.18 6.29 0.86
C GLN A 29 5.43 6.08 2.18
N ILE A 30 5.00 7.17 2.82
CA ILE A 30 4.17 7.09 4.03
C ILE A 30 2.84 6.43 3.70
N THR A 31 2.23 6.78 2.57
CA THR A 31 0.98 6.15 2.09
C THR A 31 1.13 4.65 1.90
N LEU A 32 2.12 4.19 1.11
CA LEU A 32 2.35 2.77 0.85
C LEU A 32 2.65 1.97 2.12
N LYS A 33 3.47 2.53 3.02
CA LYS A 33 3.77 1.92 4.32
C LYS A 33 2.52 1.86 5.20
N TYR A 34 1.72 2.92 5.23
CA TYR A 34 0.50 2.99 6.02
C TYR A 34 -0.52 1.92 5.60
N ILE A 35 -0.73 1.74 4.28
CA ILE A 35 -1.66 0.73 3.75
C ILE A 35 -1.11 -0.69 3.76
N GLY A 36 0.20 -0.88 3.98
CA GLY A 36 0.82 -2.19 4.17
C GLY A 36 1.31 -2.88 2.90
N ILE A 37 1.42 -2.18 1.77
CA ILE A 37 1.89 -2.74 0.49
C ILE A 37 3.33 -3.25 0.60
N ASN A 38 4.21 -2.49 1.26
CA ASN A 38 5.62 -2.91 1.44
C ASN A 38 5.77 -4.19 2.28
N LYS A 39 4.75 -4.56 3.07
CA LYS A 39 4.76 -5.82 3.82
C LYS A 39 4.32 -6.96 2.90
N GLU A 40 3.23 -6.77 2.16
CA GLU A 40 2.75 -7.74 1.17
C GLU A 40 3.82 -8.09 0.13
N GLU A 41 4.53 -7.10 -0.42
CA GLU A 41 5.60 -7.35 -1.40
C GLU A 41 6.74 -8.20 -0.83
N LYS A 42 7.11 -7.98 0.45
CA LYS A 42 8.16 -8.76 1.10
C LYS A 42 7.71 -10.18 1.41
N ASP A 43 6.51 -10.33 1.94
CA ASP A 43 5.93 -11.63 2.27
C ASP A 43 5.80 -12.47 0.99
N ASN A 44 5.34 -11.89 -0.13
CA ASN A 44 5.24 -12.57 -1.43
C ASN A 44 6.61 -13.01 -1.99
N VAL A 45 7.66 -12.19 -1.83
CA VAL A 45 9.01 -12.56 -2.27
C VAL A 45 9.57 -13.69 -1.43
N LEU A 46 9.38 -13.67 -0.11
CA LEU A 46 9.77 -14.76 0.78
C LEU A 46 9.05 -16.05 0.41
N ASP A 47 7.74 -15.99 0.18
CA ASP A 47 6.95 -17.14 -0.24
C ASP A 47 7.42 -17.71 -1.58
N THR A 48 7.82 -16.86 -2.53
CA THR A 48 8.36 -17.30 -3.84
C THR A 48 9.75 -17.95 -3.72
N LEU A 49 10.58 -17.48 -2.79
CA LEU A 49 11.95 -17.98 -2.59
C LEU A 49 12.02 -19.25 -1.73
N LEU A 50 10.97 -19.55 -0.98
CA LEU A 50 10.86 -20.73 -0.12
C LEU A 50 10.22 -21.94 -0.81
N ILE A 51 10.08 -21.88 -2.15
CA ILE A 51 9.65 -22.96 -3.06
C ILE A 51 10.88 -23.54 -3.75
#